data_AF-A0A835LKI8-F1
#
_entry.id   AF-A0A835LKI8-F1
#
_cell.length_a   1.000
_cell.length_b   1.000
_cell.length_c   1.000
_cell.angle_alpha   90.00
_cell.angle_beta   90.00
_cell.angle_gamma   90.00
#
_symmetry.space_group_name_H-M   'P 1'
#
loop_
_entity.id
_entity.type
_entity.pdbx_description
1 polymer ?
#
loop_
_entity_poly.entity_id
_entity_poly.type
_entity_poly.pdbx_seq_one_letter_code
_entity_poly.pdbx_strand_id
1 'polypeptide(L)'
;MRHLEEEVEDKAWKWRIRKRVWDLMEREKIAQNPCPIHHRIPNFVGAAQNLRGLEVFKGVKCVKVNPDSPQKQVRFLTLSGGKQLLTPQPRLRTGFFSMLESNMFTPPTINEACTSVGVAKFGRPIGLDEKIKVDLIVIGSVVVDPKTGARLGKGEVLIVYFGFQKRKKSIERATGMKE
;
A
#
# COMPACT_ATOMS: atom_id res chain seq x y z
N MET A 1 -22.40 9.60 -29.90
CA MET A 1 -20.98 9.54 -30.29
C MET A 1 -20.14 10.54 -29.48
N ARG A 2 -20.32 11.86 -29.63
CA ARG A 2 -19.59 12.88 -28.84
C ARG A 2 -19.65 12.73 -27.31
N HIS A 3 -20.83 12.45 -26.73
CA HIS A 3 -20.96 12.24 -25.28
C HIS A 3 -20.30 10.95 -24.77
N LEU A 4 -20.18 9.91 -25.60
CA LEU A 4 -19.47 8.68 -25.24
C LEU A 4 -17.95 8.89 -25.32
N GLU A 5 -17.47 9.72 -26.25
CA GLU A 5 -16.06 10.11 -26.35
C GLU A 5 -15.62 11.00 -25.18
N GLU A 6 -16.45 11.96 -24.76
CA GLU A 6 -16.21 12.78 -23.55
C GLU A 6 -16.20 11.94 -22.27
N GLU A 7 -17.13 10.99 -22.09
CA GLU A 7 -17.15 10.10 -20.93
C GLU A 7 -15.96 9.13 -20.88
N VAL A 8 -15.46 8.68 -22.04
CA VAL A 8 -14.28 7.81 -22.13
C VAL A 8 -13.00 8.62 -21.87
N GLU A 9 -12.93 9.86 -22.36
CA GLU A 9 -11.82 10.77 -22.09
C GLU A 9 -11.76 11.18 -20.60
N ASP A 10 -12.92 11.38 -19.97
CA ASP A 10 -13.06 11.63 -18.53
C ASP A 10 -12.81 10.37 -17.66
N LYS A 11 -12.83 9.16 -18.22
CA LYS A 11 -12.34 7.95 -17.53
C LYS A 11 -10.85 7.68 -17.76
N ALA A 12 -10.28 8.18 -18.86
CA ALA A 12 -8.88 7.97 -19.24
C ALA A 12 -7.88 8.91 -18.55
N TRP A 13 -8.30 10.03 -17.96
CA TRP A 13 -7.36 10.99 -17.34
C TRP A 13 -6.51 10.38 -16.23
N LYS A 14 -7.07 9.45 -15.43
CA LYS A 14 -6.31 8.74 -14.38
C LYS A 14 -5.16 7.94 -14.98
N TRP A 15 -5.41 7.30 -16.11
CA TRP A 15 -4.38 6.57 -16.84
C TRP A 15 -3.33 7.53 -17.41
N ARG A 16 -3.75 8.66 -18.00
CA ARG A 16 -2.82 9.67 -18.55
C ARG A 16 -1.84 10.18 -17.49
N ILE A 17 -2.33 10.44 -16.28
CA ILE A 17 -1.48 10.85 -15.15
C ILE A 17 -0.50 9.73 -14.76
N ARG A 18 -0.96 8.49 -14.62
CA ARG A 18 -0.07 7.35 -14.29
C ARG A 18 1.01 7.18 -15.36
N LYS A 19 0.62 7.18 -16.64
CA LYS A 19 1.54 7.05 -17.78
C LYS A 19 2.60 8.13 -17.75
N ARG A 20 2.21 9.40 -17.56
CA ARG A 20 3.16 10.51 -17.47
C ARG A 20 4.21 10.30 -16.38
N VAL A 21 3.81 9.81 -15.20
CA VAL A 21 4.74 9.54 -14.09
C VAL A 21 5.62 8.33 -14.38
N TRP A 22 5.06 7.25 -14.91
CA TRP A 22 5.85 6.08 -15.32
C TRP A 22 6.89 6.46 -16.40
N ASP A 23 6.46 7.12 -17.47
CA ASP A 23 7.35 7.57 -18.56
C ASP A 23 8.44 8.51 -18.05
N LEU A 24 8.11 9.43 -17.13
CA LEU A 24 9.07 10.31 -16.48
C LEU A 24 10.11 9.48 -15.70
N MET A 25 9.69 8.55 -14.87
CA MET A 25 10.61 7.76 -14.04
C MET A 25 11.54 6.86 -14.86
N GLU A 26 11.06 6.29 -15.97
CA GLU A 26 11.88 5.51 -16.89
C GLU A 26 12.87 6.40 -17.65
N ARG A 27 12.42 7.54 -18.17
CA ARG A 27 13.28 8.49 -18.90
C ARG A 27 14.41 9.03 -18.02
N GLU A 28 14.09 9.41 -16.78
CA GLU A 28 15.09 9.92 -15.82
C GLU A 28 15.90 8.79 -15.16
N LYS A 29 15.63 7.51 -15.49
CA LYS A 29 16.32 6.32 -14.94
C LYS A 29 16.32 6.25 -13.40
N ILE A 30 15.26 6.78 -12.78
CA ILE A 30 15.09 6.76 -11.32
C ILE A 30 14.25 5.56 -10.84
N ALA A 31 13.63 4.85 -11.77
CA ALA A 31 12.91 3.61 -11.51
C ALA A 31 13.85 2.48 -11.08
N GLN A 32 13.45 1.74 -10.05
CA GLN A 32 14.11 0.53 -9.58
C GLN A 32 13.27 -0.70 -9.92
N ASN A 33 13.91 -1.87 -9.98
CA ASN A 33 13.21 -3.13 -10.21
C ASN A 33 12.05 -3.34 -9.23
N PRO A 34 10.92 -3.93 -9.67
CA PRO A 34 10.73 -4.60 -10.97
C PRO A 34 10.30 -3.66 -12.11
N CYS A 35 10.98 -3.77 -13.26
CA CYS A 35 10.62 -3.14 -14.53
C CYS A 35 9.98 -4.15 -15.53
N PRO A 36 9.21 -3.72 -16.55
CA PRO A 36 8.76 -2.34 -16.80
C PRO A 36 7.79 -1.85 -15.71
N ILE A 37 7.78 -0.54 -15.46
CA ILE A 37 7.05 0.01 -14.31
C ILE A 37 5.59 0.34 -14.59
N HIS A 38 5.17 0.39 -15.86
CA HIS A 38 3.77 0.58 -16.20
C HIS A 38 2.90 -0.49 -15.55
N HIS A 39 1.73 -0.08 -15.09
CA HIS A 39 0.81 -0.93 -14.31
C HIS A 39 1.34 -1.37 -12.94
N ARG A 40 2.43 -0.77 -12.43
CA ARG A 40 2.99 -1.06 -11.10
C ARG A 40 2.97 0.16 -10.19
N ILE A 41 3.02 -0.09 -8.89
CA ILE A 41 3.46 0.93 -7.94
C ILE A 41 4.95 1.18 -8.23
N PRO A 42 5.39 2.43 -8.43
CA PRO A 42 6.79 2.70 -8.72
C PRO A 42 7.70 2.36 -7.55
N ASN A 43 8.92 1.95 -7.87
CA ASN A 43 10.02 1.79 -6.92
C ASN A 43 11.13 2.75 -7.31
N PHE A 44 11.78 3.37 -6.32
CA PHE A 44 12.89 4.29 -6.53
C PHE A 44 13.76 4.35 -5.27
N VAL A 45 15.01 4.79 -5.43
CA VAL A 45 15.95 4.88 -4.31
C VAL A 45 15.41 5.85 -3.25
N GLY A 46 15.42 5.41 -2.00
CA GLY A 46 15.01 6.25 -0.88
C GLY A 46 13.51 6.32 -0.60
N ALA A 47 12.66 5.62 -1.36
CA ALA A 47 11.19 5.65 -1.20
C ALA A 47 10.69 5.35 0.22
N ALA A 48 11.45 4.61 1.02
CA ALA A 48 11.12 4.27 2.41
C ALA A 48 11.95 5.03 3.47
N GLN A 49 12.97 5.80 3.09
CA GLN A 49 13.90 6.42 4.05
C GLN A 49 13.19 7.43 4.96
N ASN A 50 12.28 8.23 4.40
CA ASN A 50 11.54 9.25 5.16
C ASN A 50 10.60 8.65 6.21
N LEU A 51 10.13 7.40 6.02
CA LEU A 51 9.15 6.77 6.91
C LEU A 51 9.68 6.64 8.35
N ARG A 52 10.96 6.28 8.51
CA ARG A 52 11.58 6.08 9.83
C ARG A 52 11.62 7.36 10.67
N GLY A 53 11.66 8.52 10.01
CA GLY A 53 11.70 9.83 10.66
C GLY A 53 10.35 10.33 11.15
N LEU A 54 9.23 9.77 10.64
CA LEU A 54 7.89 10.26 10.98
C LEU A 54 7.50 9.88 12.42
N GLU A 55 7.10 10.86 13.23
CA GLU A 55 6.65 10.63 14.62
C GLU A 55 5.49 9.63 14.70
N VAL A 56 4.55 9.73 13.77
CA VAL A 56 3.44 8.77 13.66
C VAL A 56 3.94 7.34 13.44
N PHE A 57 5.05 7.13 12.73
CA PHE A 57 5.61 5.79 12.53
C PHE A 57 6.36 5.30 13.76
N LYS A 58 7.03 6.19 14.51
CA LYS A 58 7.79 5.82 15.71
C LYS A 58 6.88 5.25 16.80
N GLY A 59 5.74 5.89 17.06
CA GLY A 59 4.84 5.56 18.18
C GLY A 59 3.88 4.38 17.98
N VAL A 60 3.80 3.80 16.78
CA VAL A 60 2.80 2.74 16.46
C VAL A 60 3.34 1.33 16.70
N LYS A 61 2.44 0.39 17.05
CA LYS A 61 2.76 -1.01 17.34
C LYS A 61 2.42 -1.94 16.18
N CYS A 62 1.30 -1.73 15.51
CA CYS A 62 0.87 -2.54 14.37
C CYS A 62 0.77 -1.69 13.10
N VAL A 63 1.50 -2.10 12.06
CA VAL A 63 1.53 -1.42 10.75
C VAL A 63 1.06 -2.38 9.68
N LYS A 64 0.07 -1.95 8.89
CA LYS A 64 -0.37 -2.68 7.71
C LYS A 64 0.37 -2.20 6.46
N VAL A 65 0.98 -3.11 5.73
CA VAL A 65 1.75 -2.83 4.51
C VAL A 65 1.34 -3.82 3.41
N ASN A 66 1.26 -3.40 2.15
CA ASN A 66 0.92 -4.32 1.05
C ASN A 66 2.10 -5.22 0.68
N PRO A 67 1.88 -6.37 0.00
CA PRO A 67 2.94 -7.30 -0.39
C PRO A 67 3.76 -6.85 -1.61
N ASP A 68 3.36 -5.79 -2.32
CA ASP A 68 4.07 -5.31 -3.52
C ASP A 68 5.59 -5.12 -3.26
N SER A 69 6.42 -5.52 -4.22
CA SER A 69 7.90 -5.45 -4.11
C SER A 69 8.44 -4.06 -3.72
N PRO A 70 7.92 -2.93 -4.25
CA PRO A 70 8.36 -1.58 -3.85
C PRO A 70 8.17 -1.29 -2.35
N GLN A 71 7.26 -1.99 -1.68
CA GLN A 71 6.99 -1.80 -0.25
C GLN A 71 7.79 -2.77 0.64
N LYS A 72 8.70 -3.58 0.08
CA LYS A 72 9.55 -4.50 0.86
C LYS A 72 10.35 -3.76 1.93
N GLN A 73 10.91 -2.60 1.60
CA GLN A 73 11.70 -1.83 2.55
C GLN A 73 10.85 -1.27 3.70
N VAL A 74 9.59 -0.93 3.44
CA VAL A 74 8.63 -0.51 4.49
C VAL A 74 8.35 -1.67 5.45
N ARG A 75 8.13 -2.89 4.91
CA ARG A 75 7.97 -4.10 5.73
C ARG A 75 9.23 -4.36 6.57
N PHE A 76 10.41 -4.19 5.99
CA PHE A 76 11.68 -4.32 6.70
C PHE A 76 11.79 -3.33 7.86
N LEU A 77 11.52 -2.04 7.62
CA LEU A 77 11.53 -1.00 8.66
C LEU A 77 10.50 -1.27 9.76
N THR A 78 9.37 -1.88 9.42
CA THR A 78 8.34 -2.26 10.40
C THR A 78 8.86 -3.34 11.34
N LEU A 79 9.32 -4.47 10.79
CA LEU A 79 9.80 -5.60 11.61
C LEU A 79 11.10 -5.26 12.36
N SER A 80 12.06 -4.62 11.71
CA SER A 80 13.32 -4.18 12.37
C SER A 80 13.10 -3.09 13.41
N GLY A 81 11.99 -2.35 13.33
CA GLY A 81 11.56 -1.38 14.34
C GLY A 81 10.82 -2.00 15.53
N GLY A 82 10.78 -3.33 15.65
CA GLY A 82 10.11 -4.02 16.76
C GLY A 82 8.59 -3.96 16.69
N LYS A 83 8.01 -3.80 15.49
CA LYS A 83 6.56 -3.61 15.28
C LYS A 83 5.95 -4.86 14.66
N GLN A 84 4.65 -5.02 14.84
CA GLN A 84 3.85 -6.05 14.19
C GLN A 84 3.56 -5.62 12.75
N LEU A 85 3.74 -6.55 11.81
CA LEU A 85 3.45 -6.34 10.40
C LEU A 85 2.20 -7.11 10.01
N LEU A 86 1.17 -6.38 9.58
CA LEU A 86 -0.02 -6.94 8.95
C LEU A 86 0.10 -6.80 7.43
N THR A 87 -0.09 -7.88 6.68
CA THR A 87 0.01 -7.84 5.21
C THR A 87 -1.09 -8.67 4.56
N PRO A 88 -1.74 -8.19 3.47
CA PRO A 88 -2.70 -8.98 2.73
C PRO A 88 -2.11 -10.29 2.22
N GLN A 89 -2.88 -11.38 2.29
CA GLN A 89 -2.50 -12.67 1.70
C GLN A 89 -2.78 -12.67 0.18
N PRO A 90 -1.86 -13.24 -0.63
CA PRO A 90 -2.17 -13.56 -2.02
C PRO A 90 -3.23 -14.67 -2.03
N ARG A 91 -4.43 -14.37 -2.56
CA ARG A 91 -5.58 -15.29 -2.70
C ARG A 91 -6.31 -15.54 -1.37
N LEU A 92 -7.65 -15.54 -1.41
CA LEU A 92 -8.54 -15.52 -0.23
C LEU A 92 -8.74 -16.88 0.47
N ARG A 93 -7.90 -17.90 0.21
CA ARG A 93 -8.17 -19.28 0.65
C ARG A 93 -7.92 -19.53 2.15
N THR A 94 -7.07 -18.71 2.78
CA THR A 94 -6.55 -18.94 4.15
C THR A 94 -6.70 -17.71 5.04
N GLY A 95 -7.67 -16.84 4.72
CA GLY A 95 -7.86 -15.54 5.36
C GLY A 95 -7.40 -14.36 4.50
N PHE A 96 -7.64 -13.14 4.99
CA PHE A 96 -7.36 -11.90 4.25
C PHE A 96 -5.97 -11.34 4.52
N PHE A 97 -5.43 -11.60 5.70
CA PHE A 97 -4.17 -11.03 6.17
C PHE A 97 -3.31 -12.10 6.85
N SER A 98 -2.00 -11.87 6.80
CA SER A 98 -1.00 -12.54 7.64
C SER A 98 -0.42 -11.52 8.61
N MET A 99 -0.23 -11.94 9.85
CA MET A 99 0.48 -11.19 10.88
C MET A 99 1.87 -11.77 11.10
N LEU A 100 2.87 -10.88 11.16
CA LEU A 100 4.24 -11.21 11.49
C LEU A 100 4.65 -10.41 12.73
N GLU A 101 5.08 -11.09 13.78
CA GLU A 101 5.60 -10.48 15.00
C GLU A 101 7.10 -10.27 14.89
N SER A 102 7.61 -9.08 15.23
CA SER A 102 9.04 -8.78 15.10
C SER A 102 9.93 -9.70 15.94
N ASN A 103 9.45 -10.18 17.09
CA ASN A 103 10.19 -11.06 17.99
C ASN A 103 10.40 -12.48 17.44
N MET A 104 9.75 -12.85 16.33
CA MET A 104 9.95 -14.13 15.65
C MET A 104 11.21 -14.14 14.76
N PHE A 105 11.80 -12.98 14.50
CA PHE A 105 12.88 -12.82 13.53
C PHE A 105 14.15 -12.29 14.17
N THR A 106 15.29 -12.77 13.66
CA THR A 106 16.60 -12.18 13.90
C THR A 106 16.89 -11.18 12.77
N PRO A 107 17.79 -10.20 12.96
CA PRO A 107 18.11 -9.23 11.91
C PRO A 107 18.41 -9.85 10.52
N PRO A 108 19.11 -11.00 10.41
CA PRO A 108 19.30 -11.67 9.12
C PRO A 108 18.00 -12.20 8.46
N THR A 109 17.05 -12.71 9.24
CA THR A 109 15.85 -13.38 8.70
C THR A 109 14.72 -12.42 8.32
N ILE A 110 14.75 -11.17 8.81
CA ILE A 110 13.76 -10.14 8.48
C ILE A 110 13.65 -9.93 6.96
N ASN A 111 14.76 -9.98 6.23
CA ASN A 111 14.77 -9.76 4.78
C ASN A 111 13.94 -10.79 4.02
N GLU A 112 14.00 -12.06 4.44
CA GLU A 112 13.19 -13.14 3.88
C GLU A 112 11.73 -12.93 4.24
N ALA A 113 11.45 -12.67 5.53
CA ALA A 113 10.10 -12.44 6.06
C ALA A 113 9.37 -11.28 5.37
N CYS A 114 10.09 -10.30 4.82
CA CYS A 114 9.52 -9.17 4.08
C CYS A 114 9.18 -9.49 2.61
N THR A 115 9.47 -10.68 2.09
CA THR A 115 9.07 -11.09 0.74
C THR A 115 7.66 -11.71 0.75
N SER A 116 6.97 -11.75 -0.39
CA SER A 116 5.65 -12.41 -0.46
C SER A 116 5.71 -13.89 -0.08
N VAL A 117 6.82 -14.56 -0.41
CA VAL A 117 7.07 -15.96 -0.04
C VAL A 117 7.32 -16.08 1.46
N GLY A 118 8.15 -15.22 2.04
CA GLY A 118 8.44 -15.22 3.47
C GLY A 118 7.21 -14.89 4.31
N VAL A 119 6.37 -13.95 3.86
CA VAL A 119 5.07 -13.67 4.50
C VAL A 119 4.20 -14.93 4.54
N ALA A 120 4.12 -15.68 3.45
CA ALA A 120 3.34 -16.92 3.41
C ALA A 120 3.95 -18.03 4.29
N LYS A 121 5.27 -18.05 4.45
CA LYS A 121 6.01 -19.03 5.25
C LYS A 121 5.94 -18.75 6.76
N PHE A 122 6.10 -17.50 7.17
CA PHE A 122 6.26 -17.13 8.57
C PHE A 122 5.03 -16.42 9.17
N GLY A 123 4.15 -15.90 8.32
CA GLY A 123 3.00 -15.13 8.76
C GLY A 123 1.88 -16.02 9.30
N ARG A 124 1.39 -15.68 10.50
CA ARG A 124 0.19 -16.31 11.05
C ARG A 124 -1.04 -15.80 10.29
N PRO A 125 -1.86 -16.65 9.68
CA PRO A 125 -3.10 -16.22 9.05
C PRO A 125 -4.04 -15.65 10.10
N ILE A 126 -4.73 -14.57 9.72
CA ILE A 126 -5.74 -13.91 10.56
C ILE A 126 -7.14 -14.34 10.10
N GLY A 127 -7.89 -14.92 11.04
CA GLY A 127 -9.29 -15.29 10.84
C GLY A 127 -10.24 -14.09 10.81
N LEU A 128 -11.47 -14.30 10.32
CA LEU A 128 -12.50 -13.25 10.24
C LEU A 128 -12.95 -12.72 11.62
N ASP A 129 -12.92 -13.58 12.64
CA ASP A 129 -13.41 -13.25 13.98
C ASP A 129 -12.33 -12.58 14.86
N GLU A 130 -11.09 -12.52 14.37
CA GLU A 130 -9.98 -11.91 15.11
C GLU A 130 -10.09 -10.38 15.09
N LYS A 131 -10.10 -9.79 16.28
CA LYS A 131 -10.08 -8.33 16.44
C LYS A 131 -8.64 -7.83 16.42
N ILE A 132 -8.26 -7.19 15.32
CA ILE A 132 -6.95 -6.56 15.17
C ILE A 132 -7.10 -5.04 15.19
N LYS A 133 -6.29 -4.40 16.03
CA LYS A 133 -6.10 -2.95 15.99
C LYS A 133 -4.89 -2.63 15.09
N VAL A 134 -5.16 -2.00 13.95
CA VAL A 134 -4.11 -1.45 13.07
C VAL A 134 -3.90 0.01 13.45
N ASP A 135 -2.68 0.39 13.81
CA ASP A 135 -2.37 1.76 14.21
C ASP A 135 -1.97 2.64 13.00
N LEU A 136 -1.34 2.04 11.98
CA LEU A 136 -0.91 2.73 10.76
C LEU A 136 -1.09 1.87 9.51
N ILE A 137 -1.54 2.48 8.42
CA ILE A 137 -1.63 1.83 7.11
C ILE A 137 -0.69 2.55 6.14
N VAL A 138 0.24 1.79 5.55
CA VAL A 138 1.08 2.28 4.46
C VAL A 138 0.53 1.77 3.14
N ILE A 139 0.30 2.69 2.20
CA ILE A 139 -0.27 2.37 0.88
C ILE A 139 0.62 2.96 -0.21
N GLY A 140 1.14 2.10 -1.08
CA GLY A 140 1.81 2.52 -2.31
C GLY A 140 0.86 3.23 -3.28
N SER A 141 1.34 4.31 -3.89
CA SER A 141 0.62 5.07 -4.90
C SER A 141 1.58 5.43 -6.04
N VAL A 142 1.05 5.59 -7.24
CA VAL A 142 1.78 6.13 -8.40
C VAL A 142 1.91 7.65 -8.25
N VAL A 143 0.82 8.30 -7.84
CA VAL A 143 0.74 9.75 -7.65
C VAL A 143 0.02 10.07 -6.35
N VAL A 144 0.47 11.09 -5.66
CA VAL A 144 -0.18 11.68 -4.48
C VAL A 144 -0.20 13.19 -4.65
N ASP A 145 -1.35 13.81 -4.40
CA ASP A 145 -1.45 15.26 -4.25
C ASP A 145 -1.03 15.64 -2.82
N PRO A 146 0.07 16.38 -2.64
CA PRO A 146 0.55 16.75 -1.31
C PRO A 146 -0.37 17.72 -0.56
N LYS A 147 -1.27 18.43 -1.26
CA LYS A 147 -2.20 19.38 -0.63
C LYS A 147 -3.47 18.69 -0.12
N THR A 148 -4.03 17.78 -0.91
CA THR A 148 -5.32 17.15 -0.61
C THR A 148 -5.19 15.73 -0.06
N GLY A 149 -4.05 15.08 -0.26
CA GLY A 149 -3.86 13.65 0.03
C GLY A 149 -4.55 12.72 -0.98
N ALA A 150 -5.16 13.27 -2.04
CA ALA A 150 -5.72 12.47 -3.13
C ALA A 150 -4.61 11.61 -3.76
N ARG A 151 -4.94 10.36 -4.10
CA ARG A 151 -3.94 9.40 -4.59
C ARG A 151 -4.43 8.58 -5.77
N LEU A 152 -3.52 8.23 -6.66
CA LEU A 152 -3.74 7.29 -7.74
C LEU A 152 -2.85 6.06 -7.54
N GLY A 153 -3.47 4.90 -7.31
CA GLY A 153 -2.78 3.60 -7.34
C GLY A 153 -2.49 3.14 -8.77
N LYS A 154 -1.98 1.91 -8.92
CA LYS A 154 -1.58 1.32 -10.21
C LYS A 154 -2.71 1.06 -11.22
N GLY A 155 -3.98 1.08 -10.78
CA GLY A 155 -5.15 0.90 -11.65
C GLY A 155 -5.95 -0.37 -11.43
N GLU A 156 -5.45 -1.29 -10.59
CA GLU A 156 -6.26 -2.39 -10.06
C GLU A 156 -7.11 -1.90 -8.89
N VAL A 157 -8.39 -2.25 -8.90
CA VAL A 157 -9.32 -1.97 -7.80
C VAL A 157 -9.63 -3.30 -7.13
N LEU A 158 -9.03 -3.55 -5.97
CA LEU A 158 -9.53 -4.55 -5.04
C LEU A 158 -10.11 -3.79 -3.84
N ILE A 159 -11.43 -3.57 -3.88
CA ILE A 159 -12.17 -3.04 -2.73
C ILE A 159 -12.65 -4.25 -1.94
N VAL A 160 -11.98 -4.55 -0.83
CA VAL A 160 -12.55 -5.40 0.21
C VAL A 160 -12.88 -4.48 1.38
N TYR A 161 -14.17 -4.23 1.59
CA TYR A 161 -14.67 -3.50 2.76
C TYR A 161 -14.43 -4.36 4.01
N PHE A 162 -13.37 -4.06 4.76
CA PHE A 162 -13.32 -4.43 6.18
C PHE A 162 -13.77 -3.24 6.99
N GLY A 163 -14.85 -3.43 7.74
CA GLY A 163 -15.43 -2.43 8.62
C GLY A 163 -14.40 -1.92 9.62
N PHE A 164 -13.78 -0.79 9.30
CA PHE A 164 -13.19 0.06 10.31
C PHE A 164 -14.31 0.48 11.24
N GLN A 165 -14.24 0.00 12.47
CA GLN A 165 -15.24 0.26 13.50
C GLN A 165 -15.39 1.78 13.69
N LYS A 166 -16.55 2.26 13.26
CA LYS A 166 -17.14 3.60 13.36
C LYS A 166 -16.33 4.67 14.11
N ARG A 167 -15.84 5.66 13.36
CA ARG A 167 -16.16 7.08 13.63
C ARG A 167 -16.84 7.69 12.41
N LYS A 168 -18.14 7.39 12.32
CA LYS A 168 -19.07 7.95 11.34
C LYS A 168 -19.31 9.42 11.71
N LYS A 169 -18.51 10.36 11.19
CA LYS A 169 -18.86 11.80 11.17
C LYS A 169 -18.12 12.71 10.18
N SER A 170 -17.31 12.21 9.24
CA SER A 170 -16.50 13.13 8.41
C SER A 170 -16.36 12.80 6.93
N ILE A 171 -17.01 11.77 6.39
CA ILE A 171 -16.89 11.44 4.95
C ILE A 171 -18.06 11.98 4.11
N GLU A 172 -19.16 12.43 4.73
CA GLU A 172 -20.31 13.03 4.01
C GLU A 172 -20.12 14.51 3.64
N ARG A 173 -18.97 15.13 3.93
CA ARG A 173 -18.71 16.55 3.62
C ARG A 173 -17.75 16.81 2.45
N ALA A 174 -17.21 15.77 1.81
CA ALA A 174 -16.15 15.95 0.82
C ALA A 174 -16.58 15.75 -0.65
N THR A 175 -17.80 15.29 -0.94
CA THR A 175 -18.18 14.95 -2.33
C THR A 175 -19.34 15.74 -2.92
N GLY A 176 -20.05 16.59 -2.17
CA GLY A 176 -20.95 17.60 -2.75
C GLY A 176 -22.02 17.13 -3.77
N MET A 177 -22.28 15.83 -3.88
CA MET A 177 -23.28 15.25 -4.77
C MET A 177 -24.48 14.84 -3.92
N LYS A 178 -25.57 15.59 -4.09
CA LYS A 178 -26.91 15.17 -3.68
C LYS A 178 -27.46 14.28 -4.79
N GLU A 179 -28.01 13.13 -4.41
CA GLU A 179 -29.26 12.66 -4.99
C GLU A 179 -30.32 12.74 -3.89
#